data_AF-A0AAF0Q7W0-F1
#
_entry.id   AF-A0AAF0Q7W0-F1
#
_cell.length_a   1.000
_cell.length_b   1.000
_cell.length_c   1.000
_cell.angle_alpha   90.00
_cell.angle_beta   90.00
_cell.angle_gamma   90.00
#
_symmetry.space_group_name_H-M   'P 1'
#
loop_
_entity.id
_entity.type
_entity.pdbx_description
1 polymer ?
#
loop_
_entity_poly.entity_id
_entity_poly.type
_entity_poly.pdbx_seq_one_letter_code
_entity_poly.pdbx_strand_id
1 'polypeptide(L)'
;MQQGKVIAYASRQLKVHEKNYLTNDLDLAAVVFSLKIWRHYLYGVHVYVFTYHKSLQYVFTQKKLNLHKIWQLELLKDYDMNMIYHPSKVNVVADAQSLMSMGS
;
A
#
# COMPACT_ATOMS: atom_id res chain seq x y z
N MET A 1 6.61 4.77 10.97
CA MET A 1 6.55 5.22 12.38
C MET A 1 7.97 5.38 12.86
N GLN A 2 8.30 6.46 13.55
CA GLN A 2 9.61 6.64 14.17
C GLN A 2 9.39 6.66 15.68
N GLN A 3 10.06 5.76 16.40
CA GLN A 3 9.90 5.61 17.85
C GLN A 3 8.43 5.37 18.29
N GLY A 4 7.68 4.59 17.51
CA GLY A 4 6.27 4.27 17.81
C GLY A 4 5.28 5.40 17.50
N LYS A 5 5.72 6.54 16.95
CA LYS A 5 4.83 7.65 16.55
C LYS A 5 4.62 7.67 15.04
N VAL A 6 3.40 7.99 14.63
CA VAL A 6 3.07 8.23 13.22
C VAL A 6 3.68 9.57 12.82
N ILE A 7 4.42 9.58 11.71
CA ILE A 7 5.15 10.74 11.21
C ILE A 7 4.26 11.57 10.29
N ALA A 8 3.53 10.88 9.40
CA ALA A 8 2.63 11.50 8.44
C ALA A 8 1.58 10.50 7.95
N TYR A 9 0.47 11.04 7.47
CA TYR A 9 -0.58 10.31 6.76
C TYR A 9 -0.66 10.81 5.33
N ALA A 10 -0.95 9.90 4.40
CA ALA A 10 -1.20 10.23 3.00
C ALA A 10 -2.43 9.45 2.54
N SER A 11 -3.37 10.14 1.92
CA SER A 11 -4.57 9.55 1.32
C SER A 11 -4.83 10.19 -0.05
N ARG A 12 -5.55 9.47 -0.90
CA ARG A 12 -6.05 10.00 -2.17
C ARG A 12 -7.42 9.43 -2.46
N GLN A 13 -8.23 10.20 -3.18
CA GLN A 13 -9.47 9.68 -3.75
C GLN A 13 -9.18 8.69 -4.88
N LEU A 14 -10.03 7.67 -5.01
CA LEU A 14 -9.97 6.70 -6.09
C LEU A 14 -10.35 7.37 -7.42
N LYS A 15 -9.54 7.16 -8.45
CA LYS A 15 -9.91 7.59 -9.80
C LYS A 15 -11.06 6.73 -10.32
N VAL A 16 -11.85 7.28 -11.25
CA VAL A 16 -13.05 6.61 -11.80
C VAL A 16 -12.74 5.22 -12.35
N HIS A 17 -11.56 5.02 -12.97
CA HIS A 17 -11.14 3.70 -13.48
C HIS A 17 -10.63 2.75 -12.39
N GLU A 18 -10.15 3.27 -11.25
CA GLU A 18 -9.71 2.47 -10.11
C GLU A 18 -10.93 1.92 -9.33
N LYS A 19 -12.12 2.53 -9.45
CA LYS A 19 -13.35 2.07 -8.78
C LYS A 19 -13.76 0.63 -9.16
N ASN A 20 -13.36 0.17 -10.35
CA ASN A 20 -13.68 -1.18 -10.83
C ASN A 20 -12.64 -2.23 -10.40
N TYR A 21 -11.59 -1.83 -9.68
CA TYR A 21 -10.54 -2.75 -9.24
C TYR A 21 -11.00 -3.59 -8.06
N LEU A 22 -10.50 -4.82 -8.00
CA LEU A 22 -10.63 -5.67 -6.81
C LEU A 22 -9.92 -5.01 -5.63
N THR A 23 -10.41 -5.24 -4.41
CA THR A 23 -9.85 -4.67 -3.18
C THR A 23 -8.33 -4.89 -3.08
N ASN A 24 -7.85 -6.09 -3.39
CA ASN A 24 -6.42 -6.41 -3.43
C ASN A 24 -5.58 -5.48 -4.33
N ASP A 25 -6.15 -5.06 -5.46
CA ASP A 25 -5.47 -4.23 -6.45
C ASP A 25 -5.49 -2.76 -6.02
N LEU A 26 -6.54 -2.34 -5.33
CA LEU A 26 -6.63 -1.03 -4.69
C LEU A 26 -5.59 -0.88 -3.58
N ASP A 27 -5.41 -1.90 -2.76
CA ASP A 27 -4.43 -1.84 -1.67
C ASP A 27 -3.00 -1.83 -2.19
N LEU A 28 -2.71 -2.62 -3.23
CA LEU A 28 -1.40 -2.55 -3.91
C LEU A 28 -1.16 -1.15 -4.49
N ALA A 29 -2.18 -0.55 -5.11
CA ALA A 29 -2.10 0.80 -5.63
C ALA A 29 -1.91 1.86 -4.52
N ALA A 30 -2.48 1.66 -3.34
CA ALA A 30 -2.28 2.53 -2.19
C ALA A 30 -0.84 2.47 -1.65
N VAL A 31 -0.23 1.27 -1.61
CA VAL A 31 1.19 1.10 -1.25
C VAL A 31 2.09 1.80 -2.27
N VAL A 32 1.88 1.54 -3.57
CA VAL A 32 2.66 2.18 -4.65
C VAL A 32 2.51 3.70 -4.61
N PHE A 33 1.31 4.22 -4.35
CA PHE A 33 1.06 5.64 -4.20
C PHE A 33 1.85 6.26 -3.04
N SER A 34 1.82 5.60 -1.87
CA SER A 34 2.56 6.05 -0.70
C SER A 34 4.06 6.10 -0.98
N LEU A 35 4.62 5.05 -1.59
CA LEU A 35 6.04 5.01 -1.93
C LEU A 35 6.46 6.11 -2.91
N LYS A 36 5.59 6.46 -3.86
CA LYS A 36 5.84 7.57 -4.77
C LYS A 36 5.89 8.92 -4.07
N ILE A 37 4.99 9.17 -3.10
CA ILE A 37 4.99 10.43 -2.32
C ILE A 37 6.25 10.53 -1.45
N TRP A 38 6.58 9.45 -0.76
CA TRP A 38 7.64 9.42 0.23
C TRP A 38 8.99 8.94 -0.35
N ARG A 39 9.14 8.92 -1.68
CA ARG A 39 10.31 8.37 -2.37
C ARG A 39 11.62 8.95 -1.83
N HIS A 40 11.68 10.26 -1.64
CA HIS A 40 12.87 10.96 -1.13
C HIS A 40 13.24 10.60 0.31
N TYR A 41 12.31 10.07 1.11
CA TYR A 41 12.58 9.62 2.48
C TYR A 41 12.82 8.11 2.57
N LEU A 42 12.24 7.33 1.66
CA LEU A 42 12.26 5.86 1.72
C LEU A 42 13.36 5.25 0.86
N TYR A 43 14.00 6.03 -0.03
CA TYR A 43 15.07 5.52 -0.87
C TYR A 43 16.33 5.19 -0.05
N GLY A 44 16.83 3.96 -0.19
CA GLY A 44 18.00 3.47 0.55
C GLY A 44 17.75 3.11 2.01
N VAL A 45 16.49 3.09 2.46
CA VAL A 45 16.10 2.70 3.82
C VAL A 45 15.26 1.43 3.77
N HIS A 46 15.47 0.52 4.72
CA HIS A 46 14.62 -0.66 4.85
C HIS A 46 13.25 -0.29 5.42
N VAL A 47 12.18 -0.56 4.66
CA VAL A 47 10.81 -0.17 5.00
C VAL A 47 9.95 -1.37 5.35
N TYR A 48 9.21 -1.27 6.46
CA TYR A 48 8.15 -2.23 6.80
C TYR A 48 6.79 -1.70 6.36
N VAL A 49 6.13 -2.43 5.47
CA VAL A 49 4.78 -2.11 4.99
C VAL A 49 3.79 -3.05 5.67
N PHE A 50 2.90 -2.50 6.48
CA PHE A 50 1.85 -3.26 7.14
C PHE A 50 0.59 -3.25 6.28
N THR A 51 0.07 -4.42 5.97
CA THR A 51 -1.15 -4.58 5.17
C THR A 51 -2.20 -5.41 5.92
N TYR A 52 -3.47 -5.15 5.64
CA TYR A 52 -4.60 -5.89 6.22
C TYR A 52 -5.08 -7.04 5.32
N HIS A 53 -4.44 -7.23 4.15
CA HIS A 53 -4.78 -8.31 3.24
C HIS A 53 -3.64 -9.29 3.06
N LYS A 54 -3.95 -10.55 3.37
CA LYS A 54 -3.02 -11.67 3.25
C LYS A 54 -2.55 -11.88 1.81
N SER A 55 -3.34 -11.50 0.82
CA SER A 55 -3.00 -11.60 -0.62
C SER A 55 -1.75 -10.80 -1.00
N LEU A 56 -1.53 -9.65 -0.36
CA LEU A 56 -0.38 -8.76 -0.61
C LEU A 56 0.93 -9.32 -0.06
N GLN A 57 0.87 -10.16 0.97
CA GLN A 57 2.07 -10.83 1.49
C GLN A 57 2.74 -11.69 0.42
N TYR A 58 1.95 -12.27 -0.48
CA TYR A 58 2.41 -13.16 -1.54
C TYR A 58 2.47 -12.49 -2.91
N VAL A 59 2.33 -11.16 -3.00
CA VAL A 59 2.28 -10.44 -4.28
C VAL A 59 3.56 -10.66 -5.11
N PHE A 60 4.72 -10.81 -4.45
CA PHE A 60 5.99 -11.12 -5.12
C PHE A 60 6.12 -12.57 -5.61
N THR A 61 5.33 -13.50 -5.08
CA THR A 61 5.40 -14.94 -5.38
C THR A 61 4.40 -15.38 -6.44
N GLN A 62 3.42 -14.54 -6.77
CA GLN A 62 2.36 -14.90 -7.72
C GLN A 62 2.88 -15.00 -9.16
N LYS A 63 2.68 -16.18 -9.77
CA LYS A 63 3.21 -16.54 -11.11
C LYS A 63 2.42 -15.95 -12.29
N LYS A 64 1.16 -15.54 -12.07
CA LYS A 64 0.26 -15.02 -13.12
C LYS A 64 -0.31 -13.68 -12.70
N LEU A 65 0.28 -12.61 -13.22
CA LEU A 65 -0.11 -11.23 -12.93
C LEU A 65 -0.45 -10.49 -14.23
N ASN A 66 -1.41 -9.57 -14.15
CA ASN A 66 -1.70 -8.64 -15.23
C ASN A 66 -0.51 -7.69 -15.43
N LEU A 67 -0.29 -7.20 -16.67
CA LEU A 67 0.80 -6.27 -16.99
C LEU A 67 0.85 -5.08 -16.04
N HIS A 68 -0.30 -4.50 -15.68
CA HIS A 68 -0.38 -3.38 -14.74
C HIS A 68 0.23 -3.71 -13.36
N LYS A 69 0.00 -4.92 -12.85
CA LYS A 69 0.58 -5.38 -11.58
C LYS A 69 2.07 -5.64 -11.69
N ILE A 70 2.53 -6.11 -12.86
CA ILE A 70 3.97 -6.31 -13.11
C ILE A 70 4.70 -4.97 -13.05
N TRP A 71 4.19 -3.94 -13.73
CA TRP A 71 4.76 -2.59 -13.65
C TRP A 71 4.78 -2.02 -12.23
N GLN A 72 3.72 -2.24 -11.46
CA GLN A 72 3.68 -1.85 -10.05
C GLN A 72 4.73 -2.59 -9.21
N LEU A 73 4.87 -3.90 -9.42
CA LEU A 73 5.87 -4.73 -8.74
C LEU A 73 7.30 -4.36 -9.08
N GLU A 74 7.56 -4.01 -10.32
CA GLU A 74 8.88 -3.57 -10.77
C GLU A 74 9.31 -2.31 -10.02
N LEU A 75 8.39 -1.36 -9.84
CA LEU A 75 8.64 -0.19 -9.00
C LEU A 75 8.86 -0.54 -7.53
N LEU A 76 8.22 -1.59 -7.02
CA LEU A 76 8.42 -2.05 -5.63
C LEU A 76 9.79 -2.70 -5.42
N LYS A 77 10.37 -3.33 -6.45
CA LYS A 77 11.70 -3.96 -6.37
C LYS A 77 12.84 -2.97 -6.17
N ASP A 78 12.66 -1.71 -6.57
CA ASP A 78 13.64 -0.64 -6.37
C ASP A 78 13.82 -0.26 -4.90
N TYR A 79 12.90 -0.68 -4.03
CA TYR A 79 12.91 -0.36 -2.61
C TYR A 79 13.16 -1.62 -1.79
N ASP A 80 14.01 -1.50 -0.78
CA ASP A 80 14.22 -2.56 0.20
C ASP A 80 13.06 -2.57 1.21
N MET A 81 12.02 -3.35 0.93
CA MET A 81 10.82 -3.40 1.77
C MET A 81 10.34 -4.80 2.10
N ASN A 82 9.73 -4.92 3.28
CA ASN A 82 9.08 -6.13 3.75
C ASN A 82 7.57 -5.88 3.96
N MET A 83 6.74 -6.68 3.27
CA MET A 83 5.29 -6.66 3.45
C MET A 83 4.88 -7.61 4.59
N ILE A 84 4.35 -7.05 5.67
CA ILE A 84 3.89 -7.78 6.85
C ILE A 84 2.37 -7.70 6.91
N TYR A 85 1.73 -8.86 6.91
CA TYR A 85 0.30 -8.94 7.19
C TYR A 85 0.05 -8.69 8.68
N HIS A 86 -0.80 -7.72 9.00
CA HIS A 86 -1.23 -7.43 10.36
C HIS A 86 -2.75 -7.61 10.49
N PRO A 87 -3.23 -8.59 11.30
CA PRO A 87 -4.66 -8.80 11.48
C PRO A 87 -5.34 -7.61 12.18
N SER A 88 -6.58 -7.34 11.76
CA SER A 88 -7.26 -6.04 11.76
C SER A 88 -7.63 -5.41 13.11
N LYS A 89 -7.13 -5.89 14.27
CA LYS A 89 -7.51 -5.32 15.58
C LYS A 89 -6.82 -4.00 15.95
N VAL A 90 -5.82 -3.54 15.19
CA VAL A 90 -4.95 -2.40 15.60
C VAL A 90 -4.99 -1.21 14.64
N ASN A 91 -5.59 -1.35 13.44
CA ASN A 91 -5.48 -0.33 12.38
C ASN A 91 -6.71 0.59 12.25
N VAL A 92 -7.32 0.97 13.39
CA VAL A 92 -8.51 1.84 13.44
C VAL A 92 -8.28 3.18 12.73
N VAL A 93 -7.04 3.67 12.71
CA VAL A 93 -6.69 4.96 12.11
C VAL A 93 -6.74 4.93 10.58
N ALA A 94 -6.29 3.84 9.95
CA ALA A 94 -6.34 3.73 8.49
C ALA A 94 -7.77 3.52 7.99
N ASP A 95 -8.57 2.75 8.74
CA ASP A 95 -9.97 2.46 8.39
C ASP A 95 -10.88 3.68 8.53
N ALA A 96 -10.63 4.52 9.54
CA ALA A 96 -11.31 5.81 9.66
C ALA A 96 -11.00 6.75 8.47
N GLN A 97 -9.77 6.69 7.93
CA GLN A 97 -9.36 7.53 6.80
C GLN A 97 -9.92 7.05 5.45
N SER A 98 -10.03 5.74 5.23
CA SER A 98 -10.64 5.19 4.00
C SER A 98 -12.12 5.53 3.92
N LEU A 99 -12.86 5.38 5.04
CA LEU A 99 -14.30 5.68 5.13
C LEU A 99 -14.61 7.15 4.82
N MET A 100 -13.82 8.08 5.36
CA MET A 100 -14.02 9.53 5.14
C MET A 100 -13.84 9.93 3.67
N SER A 101 -13.02 9.21 2.90
CA SER A 101 -12.77 9.52 1.48
C SER A 101 -13.89 9.07 0.53
N MET A 102 -14.80 8.20 0.97
CA MET A 102 -15.89 7.65 0.16
C MET A 102 -17.19 8.47 0.24
N GLY A 103 -17.25 9.48 1.13
CA GLY A 103 -18.46 10.22 1.48
C GLY A 103 -18.62 11.62 0.88
N SER A 104 -17.91 11.96 -0.21
CA SER A 104 -17.95 13.30 -0.82
C SER A 104 -18.10 13.24 -2.34
#